data_AF-V7D5T3-F1
#
_entry.id   AF-V7D5T3-F1
#
_cell.length_a   1.000
_cell.length_b   1.000
_cell.length_c   1.000
_cell.angle_alpha   90.00
_cell.angle_beta   90.00
_cell.angle_gamma   90.00
#
_symmetry.space_group_name_H-M   'P 1'
#
loop_
_entity.id
_entity.type
_entity.pdbx_description
1 polymer ?
#
loop_
_entity_poly.entity_id
_entity_poly.type
_entity_poly.pdbx_seq_one_letter_code
_entity_poly.pdbx_strand_id
1 'polypeptide(L)'
;MVTKRDDLQGQFLAPDHLRLLWNSASLNADSYYFIVEGSGFVDGCLGPSMSIVSSVEAVDSLCKGGTAEFLSVNKIQLMAPPSMTKQNEFSMQVLSEIRIQKGSQPNPIYEFVTRDGQVYSSARG
;
A
#
# COMPACT_ATOMS: atom_id res chain seq x y z
N MET A 1 2.96 -14.84 -23.14
CA MET A 1 3.22 -14.50 -21.73
C MET A 1 2.95 -15.76 -20.93
N VAL A 2 3.99 -16.45 -20.47
CA VAL A 2 3.86 -17.73 -19.75
C VAL A 2 4.04 -17.42 -18.28
N THR A 3 2.95 -17.33 -17.53
CA THR A 3 3.03 -17.30 -16.07
C THR A 3 3.48 -18.68 -15.63
N LYS A 4 4.69 -18.78 -15.05
CA LYS A 4 5.23 -20.03 -14.52
C LYS A 4 4.45 -20.46 -13.28
N ARG A 5 3.32 -21.10 -13.53
CA ARG A 5 2.38 -21.57 -12.49
C ARG A 5 3.03 -22.62 -11.58
N ASP A 6 3.98 -23.39 -12.12
CA ASP A 6 4.64 -24.48 -11.40
C ASP A 6 5.76 -23.99 -10.47
N ASP A 7 6.47 -22.92 -10.82
CA ASP A 7 7.54 -22.34 -9.97
C ASP A 7 7.00 -21.61 -8.72
N LEU A 8 5.70 -21.29 -8.70
CA LEU A 8 5.06 -20.54 -7.62
C LEU A 8 4.39 -21.43 -6.55
N GLN A 9 4.23 -22.74 -6.79
CA GLN A 9 3.54 -23.64 -5.84
C GLN A 9 4.27 -23.78 -4.50
N GLY A 10 5.59 -23.61 -4.46
CA GLY A 10 6.39 -23.78 -3.24
C GLY A 10 6.38 -22.58 -2.29
N GLN A 11 6.03 -21.37 -2.76
CA GLN A 11 6.13 -20.14 -1.96
C GLN A 11 4.87 -19.79 -1.14
N PHE A 12 3.74 -20.46 -1.40
CA PHE A 12 2.48 -20.23 -0.70
C PHE A 12 2.16 -21.30 0.35
N LEU A 13 3.07 -22.23 0.63
CA LEU A 13 2.99 -23.19 1.76
C LEU A 13 3.30 -22.52 3.10
N ALA A 14 2.93 -21.24 3.26
CA ALA A 14 2.83 -20.66 4.59
C ALA A 14 1.62 -21.34 5.25
N PRO A 15 1.76 -21.91 6.46
CA PRO A 15 0.63 -22.47 7.19
C PRO A 15 -0.57 -21.51 7.18
N ASP A 16 -1.81 -22.00 7.16
CA ASP A 16 -3.03 -21.16 7.08
C ASP A 16 -3.14 -20.04 8.14
N HIS A 17 -2.31 -20.07 9.20
CA HIS A 17 -2.18 -19.01 10.19
C HIS A 17 -1.30 -17.82 9.75
N LEU A 18 -0.55 -17.96 8.65
CA LEU A 18 0.11 -16.90 7.89
C LEU A 18 -0.74 -16.57 6.66
N ARG A 19 -2.04 -16.43 6.90
CA ARG A 19 -3.01 -15.91 5.95
C ARG A 19 -2.61 -14.48 5.61
N LEU A 20 -1.69 -14.34 4.67
CA LEU A 20 -1.68 -13.21 3.77
C LEU A 20 -3.04 -13.25 3.08
N LEU A 21 -4.04 -12.60 3.68
CA LEU A 21 -5.37 -12.39 3.12
C LEU A 21 -5.21 -11.45 1.94
N TRP A 22 -4.58 -11.93 0.87
CA TRP A 22 -4.80 -11.43 -0.46
C TRP A 22 -6.25 -11.81 -0.80
N ASN A 23 -7.21 -11.07 -0.25
CA ASN A 23 -8.43 -10.85 -0.98
C ASN A 23 -7.96 -10.41 -2.36
N SER A 24 -8.31 -11.15 -3.40
CA SER A 24 -8.06 -10.78 -4.79
C SER A 24 -8.84 -9.49 -5.05
N ALA A 25 -8.35 -8.38 -4.51
CA ALA A 25 -8.81 -7.06 -4.83
C ALA A 25 -8.46 -6.91 -6.29
N SER A 26 -9.49 -6.80 -7.13
CA SER A 26 -9.33 -6.40 -8.52
C SER A 26 -8.77 -4.98 -8.51
N LEU A 27 -7.46 -4.86 -8.37
CA LEU A 27 -6.77 -3.58 -8.38
C LEU A 27 -6.95 -2.97 -9.77
N ASN A 28 -7.38 -1.72 -9.80
CA ASN A 28 -7.44 -0.94 -11.03
C ASN A 28 -6.00 -0.60 -11.44
N ALA A 29 -5.62 -1.00 -12.65
CA ALA A 29 -4.28 -0.80 -13.20
C ALA A 29 -3.88 0.69 -13.31
N ASP A 30 -4.85 1.60 -13.29
CA ASP A 30 -4.66 3.04 -13.41
C ASP A 30 -4.71 3.79 -12.06
N SER A 31 -4.89 3.06 -10.95
CA SER A 31 -4.97 3.63 -9.62
C SER A 31 -3.72 3.30 -8.80
N TYR A 32 -3.35 4.22 -7.91
CA TYR A 32 -2.36 3.95 -6.87
C TYR A 32 -3.02 3.35 -5.63
N TYR A 33 -2.24 2.56 -4.90
CA TYR A 33 -2.64 1.93 -3.65
C TYR A 33 -1.54 2.08 -2.61
N PHE A 34 -1.89 1.89 -1.34
CA PHE A 34 -0.94 1.81 -0.25
C PHE A 34 -1.00 0.46 0.41
N ILE A 35 0.15 -0.12 0.69
CA ILE A 35 0.29 -1.23 1.61
C ILE A 35 0.73 -0.64 2.94
N VAL A 36 -0.10 -0.81 3.96
CA VAL A 36 0.17 -0.35 5.32
C VAL A 36 0.52 -1.57 6.16
N GLU A 37 1.75 -1.61 6.67
CA GLU A 37 2.24 -2.64 7.58
C GLU A 37 2.34 -2.08 8.99
N GLY A 38 1.90 -2.85 9.96
CA GLY A 38 1.83 -2.43 11.34
C GLY A 38 1.76 -3.60 12.32
N SER A 39 1.29 -3.30 13.52
CA SER A 39 1.00 -4.29 14.55
C SER A 39 -0.27 -3.90 15.29
N GLY A 40 -1.08 -4.89 15.65
CA GLY A 40 -2.31 -4.70 16.40
C GLY A 40 -2.91 -6.02 16.84
N PHE A 41 -4.19 -6.02 17.19
CA PHE A 41 -4.91 -7.24 17.53
C PHE A 41 -5.43 -7.91 16.27
N VAL A 42 -4.95 -9.13 16.00
CA VAL A 42 -5.42 -10.01 14.93
C VAL A 42 -5.84 -11.33 15.58
N ASP A 43 -7.08 -11.76 15.36
CA ASP A 43 -7.67 -12.96 15.96
C ASP A 43 -7.55 -13.02 17.50
N GLY A 44 -7.68 -11.86 18.16
CA GLY A 44 -7.61 -11.73 19.62
C GLY A 44 -6.20 -11.71 20.20
N CYS A 45 -5.16 -11.82 19.37
CA CYS A 45 -3.76 -11.79 19.78
C CYS A 45 -3.05 -10.55 19.25
N LEU A 46 -2.09 -10.01 20.01
CA LEU A 46 -1.18 -8.99 19.48
C LEU A 46 -0.24 -9.62 18.45
N GLY A 47 -0.19 -9.04 17.25
CA GLY A 47 0.60 -9.57 16.15
C GLY A 47 0.82 -8.57 15.02
N PRO A 48 1.53 -9.01 13.96
CA PRO A 48 1.71 -8.21 12.75
C PRO A 48 0.36 -8.02 12.04
N SER A 49 0.19 -6.86 11.41
CA SER A 49 -1.00 -6.52 10.64
C SER A 49 -0.61 -5.87 9.30
N MET A 50 -1.39 -6.14 8.26
CA MET A 50 -1.17 -5.61 6.91
C MET A 50 -2.52 -5.31 6.25
N SER A 51 -2.61 -4.16 5.58
CA SER A 51 -3.82 -3.73 4.87
C SER A 51 -3.46 -3.02 3.58
N ILE A 52 -4.30 -3.21 2.55
CA ILE A 52 -4.21 -2.49 1.28
C ILE A 52 -5.34 -1.46 1.25
N VAL A 53 -4.98 -0.19 1.07
CA VAL A 53 -5.94 0.92 1.00
C VAL A 53 -5.71 1.77 -0.24
N SER A 54 -6.73 2.46 -0.72
CA SER A 54 -6.68 3.22 -1.98
C SER A 54 -6.79 4.75 -1.79
N SER A 55 -6.75 5.25 -0.56
CA SER A 55 -6.83 6.69 -0.28
C SER A 55 -5.91 7.12 0.85
N VAL A 56 -5.46 8.37 0.79
CA VAL A 56 -4.63 8.99 1.84
C VAL A 56 -5.41 9.12 3.15
N GLU A 57 -6.71 9.36 3.09
CA GLU A 57 -7.60 9.41 4.25
C GLU A 57 -7.64 8.08 5.00
N ALA A 58 -7.67 6.95 4.28
CA ALA A 58 -7.63 5.63 4.89
C ALA A 58 -6.26 5.37 5.54
N VAL A 59 -5.15 5.79 4.91
CA VAL A 59 -3.81 5.71 5.51
C VAL A 59 -3.74 6.53 6.80
N ASP A 60 -4.23 7.77 6.78
CA ASP A 60 -4.26 8.66 7.95
C ASP A 60 -5.10 8.08 9.10
N SER A 61 -6.26 7.50 8.78
CA SER A 61 -7.10 6.79 9.75
C SER A 61 -6.37 5.62 10.43
N LEU A 62 -5.64 4.81 9.65
CA LEU A 62 -4.83 3.71 10.19
C LEU A 62 -3.69 4.23 11.06
N CYS A 63 -3.01 5.31 10.65
CA CYS A 63 -1.91 5.91 11.43
C CYS A 63 -2.39 6.51 12.77
N LYS A 64 -3.63 6.98 12.83
CA LYS A 64 -4.26 7.51 14.05
C LYS A 64 -4.81 6.42 14.98
N GLY A 65 -4.66 5.15 14.62
CA GLY A 65 -5.19 4.04 15.41
C GLY A 65 -6.71 3.89 15.29
N GLY A 66 -7.28 4.19 14.12
CA GLY A 66 -8.72 4.08 13.86
C GLY A 66 -9.29 2.66 13.96
N THR A 67 -8.43 1.63 14.10
CA THR A 67 -8.83 0.23 14.22
C THR A 67 -7.94 -0.51 15.23
N ALA A 68 -8.50 -1.51 15.93
CA ALA A 68 -7.73 -2.36 16.84
C ALA A 68 -6.68 -3.23 16.12
N GLU A 69 -6.88 -3.47 14.82
CA GLU A 69 -5.96 -4.20 13.94
C GLU A 69 -4.66 -3.43 13.68
N PHE A 70 -4.66 -2.10 13.85
CA PHE A 70 -3.49 -1.24 13.66
C PHE A 70 -3.29 -0.32 14.87
N LEU A 71 -2.66 -0.85 15.91
CA LEU A 71 -2.24 -0.06 17.08
C LEU A 71 -0.98 0.77 16.79
N SER A 72 -0.15 0.29 15.86
CA SER A 72 1.03 1.00 15.39
C SER A 72 1.23 0.72 13.90
N VAL A 73 1.52 1.77 13.13
CA VAL A 73 1.94 1.67 11.72
C VAL A 73 3.46 1.77 11.67
N ASN A 74 4.09 0.75 11.10
CA ASN A 74 5.55 0.63 11.02
C ASN A 74 6.08 1.06 9.65
N LYS A 75 5.31 0.78 8.59
CA LYS A 75 5.75 1.03 7.21
C LYS A 75 4.54 1.28 6.32
N ILE A 76 4.67 2.25 5.42
CA ILE A 76 3.71 2.51 4.36
C ILE A 76 4.47 2.39 3.04
N GLN A 77 3.97 1.56 2.14
CA GLN A 77 4.47 1.43 0.78
C GLN A 77 3.44 1.95 -0.19
N LEU A 78 3.89 2.69 -1.19
CA LEU A 78 3.10 3.07 -2.34
C LEU A 78 3.23 2.01 -3.42
N MET A 79 2.11 1.52 -3.90
CA MET A 79 2.00 0.75 -5.13
C MET A 79 1.54 1.72 -6.22
N ALA A 80 2.50 2.25 -6.99
CA ALA A 80 2.28 3.27 -8.01
C ALA A 80 2.07 2.61 -9.38
N PRO A 81 1.01 2.99 -10.12
CA PRO A 81 0.75 2.44 -11.45
C PRO A 81 1.78 2.93 -12.48
N PRO A 82 1.89 2.25 -13.64
CA PRO A 82 2.72 2.66 -14.78
C PRO A 82 2.53 4.14 -15.18
N SER A 83 1.28 4.60 -15.18
CA SER A 83 0.90 5.98 -15.53
C SER A 83 1.54 7.04 -14.64
N MET A 84 1.95 6.66 -13.43
CA MET A 84 2.51 7.54 -12.41
C MET A 84 4.03 7.49 -12.36
N THR A 85 4.63 6.37 -12.77
CA THR A 85 6.09 6.13 -12.64
C THR A 85 6.83 6.17 -13.98
N LYS A 86 6.12 6.22 -15.12
CA LYS A 86 6.67 6.04 -16.48
C LYS A 86 7.39 4.70 -16.67
N GLN A 87 7.13 3.72 -15.79
CA GLN A 87 7.62 2.35 -15.91
C GLN A 87 6.57 1.47 -16.61
N ASN A 88 6.95 0.26 -17.02
CA ASN A 88 6.05 -0.67 -17.70
C ASN A 88 5.13 -1.44 -16.73
N GLU A 89 5.43 -1.43 -15.45
CA GLU A 89 4.75 -2.21 -14.42
C GLU A 89 4.49 -1.36 -13.17
N PHE A 90 3.70 -1.90 -12.24
CA PHE A 90 3.54 -1.29 -10.93
C PHE A 90 4.88 -1.22 -10.21
N SER A 91 5.18 -0.05 -9.65
CA SER A 91 6.33 0.16 -8.77
C SER A 91 5.88 0.13 -7.32
N MET A 92 6.61 -0.58 -6.47
CA MET A 92 6.35 -0.62 -5.03
C MET A 92 7.49 0.07 -4.29
N GLN A 93 7.19 1.17 -3.60
CA GLN A 93 8.20 2.00 -2.95
C GLN A 93 7.81 2.33 -1.52
N VAL A 94 8.76 2.23 -0.59
CA VAL A 94 8.55 2.65 0.81
C VAL A 94 8.46 4.17 0.86
N LEU A 95 7.40 4.69 1.46
CA LEU A 95 7.23 6.12 1.65
C LEU A 95 7.96 6.59 2.90
N SER A 96 8.57 7.77 2.81
CA SER A 96 9.00 8.56 3.97
C SER A 96 7.94 9.57 4.37
N GLU A 97 7.18 10.11 3.40
CA GLU A 97 6.23 11.19 3.65
C GLU A 97 5.13 11.23 2.58
N ILE A 98 3.94 11.68 2.97
CA ILE A 98 2.84 12.06 2.08
C ILE A 98 2.56 13.53 2.30
N ARG A 99 2.61 14.33 1.23
CA ARG A 99 2.38 15.78 1.26
C ARG A 99 1.17 16.15 0.42
N ILE A 100 0.62 17.32 0.69
CA ILE A 100 -0.41 17.94 -0.17
C ILE A 100 0.25 19.07 -0.94
N GLN A 101 0.11 19.05 -2.26
CA GLN A 101 0.61 20.12 -3.12
C GLN A 101 -0.15 21.43 -2.83
N LYS A 102 0.59 22.50 -2.56
CA LYS A 102 0.03 23.79 -2.18
C LYS A 102 -0.87 24.35 -3.29
N GLY A 103 -2.06 24.81 -2.93
CA GLY A 103 -3.02 25.40 -3.87
C GLY A 103 -3.92 24.40 -4.61
N SER A 104 -3.82 23.10 -4.31
CA SER A 104 -4.68 22.07 -4.90
C SER A 104 -6.07 21.94 -4.24
N GLN A 105 -6.40 22.76 -3.26
CA GLN A 105 -7.71 22.73 -2.61
C GLN A 105 -8.79 23.34 -3.54
N PRO A 106 -9.96 22.70 -3.70
CA PRO A 106 -10.55 21.67 -2.82
C PRO A 106 -10.21 20.21 -3.17
N ASN A 107 -9.54 19.92 -4.30
CA ASN A 107 -9.24 18.56 -4.76
C ASN A 107 -7.74 18.26 -4.60
N PRO A 108 -7.28 17.82 -3.41
CA PRO A 108 -5.87 17.76 -3.09
C PRO A 108 -5.09 16.86 -4.07
N ILE A 109 -4.01 17.41 -4.61
CA ILE A 109 -2.97 16.65 -5.29
C ILE A 109 -1.97 16.21 -4.23
N TYR A 110 -1.79 14.91 -4.09
CA TYR A 110 -0.85 14.34 -3.14
C TYR A 110 0.51 14.13 -3.79
N GLU A 111 1.56 14.44 -3.04
CA GLU A 111 2.94 14.10 -3.38
C GLU A 111 3.41 12.99 -2.43
N PHE A 112 3.84 11.88 -2.99
CA PHE A 112 4.34 10.73 -2.25
C PHE A 112 5.86 10.72 -2.34
N VAL A 113 6.52 10.99 -1.22
CA VAL A 113 7.98 11.02 -1.12
C VAL A 113 8.45 9.66 -0.65
N THR A 114 9.27 9.02 -1.46
CA THR A 114 9.88 7.73 -1.13
C THR A 114 11.08 7.90 -0.21
N ARG A 115 11.47 6.80 0.43
CA ARG A 115 12.66 6.76 1.30
C ARG A 115 13.97 7.10 0.59
N ASP A 116 14.06 6.85 -0.71
CA ASP A 116 15.20 7.24 -1.55
C ASP A 116 15.08 8.66 -2.14
N GLY A 117 14.05 9.42 -1.74
CA GLY A 117 13.88 10.83 -2.10
C GLY A 117 13.19 11.07 -3.45
N GLN A 118 12.68 10.04 -4.11
CA GLN A 118 11.84 10.20 -5.30
C GLN A 118 10.47 10.75 -4.90
N VAL A 119 9.87 11.54 -5.79
CA VAL A 119 8.56 12.12 -5.55
C VAL A 119 7.62 11.69 -6.66
N TYR A 120 6.52 11.07 -6.29
CA TYR A 120 5.43 10.75 -7.20
C TYR A 120 4.21 11.62 -6.90
N SER A 121 3.38 11.87 -7.91
CA SER A 121 2.19 12.71 -7.76
C SER A 121 0.92 11.90 -8.02
N SER A 122 -0.14 12.21 -7.28
CA SER A 122 -1.49 11.69 -7.55
C SER A 122 -2.17 12.39 -8.74
N ALA A 123 -1.61 13.49 -9.24
CA ALA A 123 -2.12 14.16 -10.43
C ALA A 123 -1.96 13.24 -11.63
N ARG A 124 -3.04 13.05 -12.38
CA ARG A 124 -2.96 12.38 -13.69
C ARG A 124 -2.38 13.40 -14.66
N GLY A 125 -1.24 13.06 -15.26
CA GLY A 125 -0.63 13.83 -16.35
C GLY A 125 -1.47 13.85 -17.60
#